data_AF-W1YWB1-F1
#
_entry.id   AF-W1YWB1-F1
#
_cell.length_a   1.000
_cell.length_b   1.000
_cell.length_c   1.000
_cell.angle_alpha   90.00
_cell.angle_beta   90.00
_cell.angle_gamma   90.00
#
_symmetry.space_group_name_H-M   'P 1'
#
loop_
_entity.id
_entity.type
_entity.pdbx_description
1 polymer ?
#
loop_
_entity_poly.entity_id
_entity_poly.type
_entity_poly.pdbx_seq_one_letter_code
_entity_poly.pdbx_strand_id
1 'polypeptide(L)'
;QLQNAEGAVKAAQSAYELAETNAKRYRELYAQQAISKLQLDQAENQLNATSAQLQQAQASLNLSSNQNSYTNLTAPDTGIITAFNI
;
A
#
# COMPACT_ATOMS: atom_id res chain seq x y z
N GLN A 1 -3.23 2.26 16.12
CA GLN A 1 -2.28 1.59 15.19
C GLN A 1 -2.89 1.40 13.80
N LEU A 2 -4.15 0.97 13.67
CA LEU A 2 -4.86 0.87 12.38
C LEU A 2 -4.91 2.20 11.58
N GLN A 3 -5.24 3.31 12.23
CA GLN A 3 -5.26 4.65 11.60
C GLN A 3 -3.92 5.07 11.00
N ASN A 4 -2.79 4.68 11.59
CA ASN A 4 -1.46 4.97 11.03
C ASN A 4 -1.21 4.14 9.75
N ALA A 5 -1.66 2.88 9.73
CA ALA A 5 -1.55 2.02 8.55
C ALA A 5 -2.48 2.49 7.42
N GLU A 6 -3.69 2.94 7.72
CA GLU A 6 -4.60 3.56 6.74
C GLU A 6 -4.01 4.84 6.14
N GLY A 7 -3.39 5.68 6.98
CA GLY A 7 -2.67 6.87 6.53
C GLY A 7 -1.52 6.54 5.58
N ALA A 8 -0.73 5.50 5.90
CA ALA A 8 0.36 5.04 5.05
C ALA A 8 -0.14 4.52 3.68
N VAL A 9 -1.25 3.76 3.66
CA VAL A 9 -1.90 3.32 2.42
C VAL A 9 -2.35 4.51 1.57
N LYS A 10 -3.04 5.49 2.17
CA LYS A 10 -3.48 6.69 1.44
C LYS A 10 -2.30 7.48 0.86
N ALA A 11 -1.22 7.65 1.62
CA ALA A 11 -0.03 8.35 1.14
C ALA A 11 0.62 7.61 -0.04
N ALA A 12 0.76 6.28 0.06
CA ALA A 12 1.31 5.46 -1.01
C ALA A 12 0.40 5.45 -2.26
N GLN A 13 -0.92 5.47 -2.06
CA GLN A 13 -1.91 5.55 -3.14
C GLN A 13 -1.78 6.87 -3.91
N SER A 14 -1.70 8.01 -3.21
CA SER A 14 -1.49 9.30 -3.87
C SER A 14 -0.15 9.37 -4.61
N ALA A 15 0.91 8.78 -4.07
CA ALA A 15 2.19 8.69 -4.75
C ALA A 15 2.13 7.82 -6.02
N TYR A 16 1.38 6.71 -5.97
CA TYR A 16 1.12 5.86 -7.15
C TYR A 16 0.36 6.62 -8.23
N GLU A 17 -0.76 7.28 -7.90
CA GLU A 17 -1.58 8.04 -8.86
C GLU A 17 -0.79 9.17 -9.54
N LEU A 18 0.05 9.86 -8.77
CA LEU A 18 0.94 10.89 -9.31
C LEU A 18 1.95 10.28 -10.29
N ALA A 19 2.59 9.17 -9.92
CA ALA A 19 3.55 8.48 -10.79
C ALA A 19 2.88 7.94 -12.06
N GLU A 20 1.64 7.45 -11.96
CA GLU A 20 0.86 6.93 -13.08
C GLU A 20 0.53 8.04 -14.08
N THR A 21 0.06 9.18 -13.57
CA THR A 21 -0.22 10.38 -14.38
C THR A 21 1.05 10.88 -15.08
N ASN A 22 2.18 10.89 -14.37
CA ASN A 22 3.45 11.31 -14.94
C ASN A 22 3.94 10.32 -16.01
N ALA A 23 3.91 9.02 -15.75
CA ALA A 23 4.29 8.00 -16.73
C ALA A 23 3.43 8.09 -18.00
N LYS A 24 2.12 8.29 -17.86
CA LYS A 24 1.22 8.50 -19.02
C LYS A 24 1.61 9.72 -19.84
N ARG A 25 1.85 10.87 -19.19
CA ARG A 25 2.28 12.10 -19.86
C ARG A 25 3.62 11.90 -20.56
N TYR A 26 4.56 11.17 -19.96
CA TYR A 26 5.86 10.90 -20.55
C TYR A 26 5.74 9.96 -21.75
N ARG A 27 4.85 8.96 -21.73
CA ARG A 27 4.57 8.12 -22.92
C ARG A 27 4.07 8.96 -24.09
N GLU A 28 3.16 9.90 -23.83
CA GLU A 28 2.64 10.83 -24.86
C GLU A 28 3.74 11.75 -25.41
N LEU A 29 4.59 12.30 -24.54
CA LEU A 29 5.73 13.13 -24.95
C LEU A 29 6.79 12.34 -25.72
N TYR A 30 7.04 11.09 -25.35
CA TYR A 30 7.98 10.21 -26.06
C TYR A 30 7.46 9.85 -27.46
N ALA A 31 6.15 9.57 -27.58
CA ALA A 31 5.51 9.36 -28.87
C ALA A 31 5.61 10.59 -29.80
N GLN A 32 5.64 11.79 -29.22
CA GLN A 32 5.89 13.05 -29.92
C GLN A 32 7.38 13.38 -30.11
N GLN A 33 8.29 12.47 -29.72
CA GLN A 33 9.74 12.65 -29.74
C GLN A 33 10.24 13.88 -28.95
N ALA A 34 9.45 14.36 -27.99
CA ALA A 34 9.77 15.54 -27.17
C ALA A 34 10.67 15.21 -25.96
N ILE A 35 10.78 13.93 -25.61
CA ILE A 35 11.67 13.43 -24.55
C ILE A 35 12.47 12.22 -25.02
N SER A 36 13.57 11.95 -24.32
CA SER A 36 14.37 10.75 -24.54
C SER A 36 13.71 9.49 -23.96
N LYS A 37 14.07 8.33 -24.50
CA LYS A 37 13.65 7.03 -23.95
C LYS A 37 14.07 6.86 -22.47
N LEU A 38 15.25 7.35 -22.11
CA LEU A 38 15.74 7.32 -20.73
C LEU A 38 14.79 8.03 -19.76
N GLN A 39 14.24 9.18 -20.16
CA GLN A 39 13.29 9.92 -19.33
C GLN A 39 11.97 9.17 -19.17
N LEU A 40 11.49 8.51 -20.22
CA LEU A 40 10.31 7.64 -20.13
C LEU A 40 10.59 6.46 -19.19
N ASP A 41 11.71 5.75 -19.38
CA ASP A 41 12.08 4.59 -18.56
C ASP A 41 12.20 4.97 -17.08
N GLN A 42 12.72 6.17 -16.76
CA GLN A 42 12.76 6.68 -15.38
C GLN A 42 11.35 6.89 -14.80
N ALA A 43 10.42 7.45 -15.57
CA ALA A 43 9.04 7.65 -15.14
C ALA A 43 8.31 6.30 -14.92
N GLU A 44 8.53 5.32 -15.80
CA GLU A 44 7.97 3.97 -15.66
C GLU A 44 8.55 3.23 -14.45
N ASN A 45 9.86 3.36 -14.20
CA ASN A 45 10.48 2.82 -13.00
C ASN A 45 9.92 3.44 -11.73
N GLN A 46 9.67 4.76 -11.73
CA GLN A 46 9.05 5.44 -10.60
C GLN A 46 7.63 4.94 -10.34
N LEU A 47 6.83 4.71 -11.40
CA LEU A 47 5.50 4.11 -11.29
C LEU A 47 5.56 2.69 -10.70
N ASN A 48 6.49 1.87 -11.16
CA ASN A 48 6.67 0.53 -10.60
C ASN A 48 7.07 0.58 -9.12
N ALA A 49 7.97 1.50 -8.74
CA ALA A 49 8.39 1.67 -7.36
C ALA A 49 7.23 2.10 -6.44
N THR A 50 6.42 3.07 -6.85
CA THR A 50 5.26 3.52 -6.06
C THR A 50 4.15 2.46 -6.02
N SER A 51 3.98 1.68 -7.09
CA SER A 51 3.06 0.54 -7.10
C SER A 51 3.46 -0.51 -6.05
N ALA A 52 4.74 -0.85 -5.99
CA ALA A 52 5.25 -1.78 -4.97
C ALA A 52 5.07 -1.23 -3.54
N GLN A 53 5.31 0.07 -3.33
CA GLN A 53 5.10 0.72 -2.03
C GLN A 53 3.63 0.70 -1.60
N LEU A 54 2.70 0.94 -2.54
CA LEU A 54 1.27 0.84 -2.28
C LEU A 54 0.86 -0.58 -1.89
N GLN A 55 1.33 -1.59 -2.62
CA GLN A 55 1.06 -2.99 -2.29
C GLN A 55 1.59 -3.35 -0.90
N GLN A 56 2.80 -2.90 -0.55
CA GLN A 56 3.39 -3.11 0.76
C GLN A 56 2.59 -2.43 1.89
N ALA A 57 2.17 -1.18 1.68
CA ALA A 57 1.35 -0.45 2.64
C ALA A 57 0.00 -1.16 2.86
N GLN A 58 -0.63 -1.63 1.77
CA GLN A 58 -1.90 -2.36 1.84
C GLN A 58 -1.75 -3.69 2.59
N ALA A 59 -0.68 -4.44 2.35
CA ALA A 59 -0.37 -5.66 3.09
C ALA A 59 -0.18 -5.38 4.60
N SER A 60 0.51 -4.28 4.94
CA SER A 60 0.73 -3.87 6.32
C SER A 60 -0.58 -3.47 7.03
N LEU A 61 -1.49 -2.80 6.33
CA LEU A 61 -2.84 -2.50 6.81
C LEU A 61 -3.64 -3.78 7.05
N ASN A 62 -3.62 -4.71 6.10
CA ASN A 62 -4.31 -6.00 6.23
C ASN A 62 -3.80 -6.79 7.44
N LEU A 63 -2.48 -6.85 7.64
CA LEU A 63 -1.87 -7.50 8.80
C LEU A 63 -2.27 -6.81 10.12
N SER A 64 -2.33 -5.49 10.15
CA SER A 64 -2.76 -4.71 11.33
C SER A 64 -4.24 -4.92 11.64
N SER A 65 -5.10 -4.99 10.61
CA SER A 65 -6.53 -5.25 10.74
C SER A 65 -6.80 -6.68 11.22
N ASN A 66 -6.10 -7.66 10.65
CA ASN A 66 -6.20 -9.06 11.05
C ASN A 66 -5.79 -9.24 12.50
N GLN A 67 -4.65 -8.68 12.96
CA GLN A 67 -4.25 -8.76 14.36
C GLN A 67 -5.30 -8.16 15.31
N ASN A 68 -5.98 -7.08 14.93
CA ASN A 68 -7.06 -6.51 15.72
C ASN A 68 -8.31 -7.42 15.78
N SER A 69 -8.65 -8.07 14.66
CA SER A 69 -9.71 -9.10 14.63
C SER A 69 -9.34 -10.36 15.43
N TYR A 70 -8.07 -10.78 15.42
CA TYR A 70 -7.58 -11.91 16.22
C TYR A 70 -7.52 -11.60 17.72
N THR A 71 -7.35 -10.33 18.11
CA THR A 71 -7.51 -9.91 19.52
C THR A 71 -8.96 -9.84 19.97
N ASN A 72 -9.92 -9.85 19.03
CA ASN A 72 -11.32 -10.11 19.34
C ASN A 72 -11.60 -11.60 19.17
N LEU A 73 -10.96 -12.41 20.02
CA LEU A 73 -11.31 -13.80 20.22
C LEU A 73 -12.70 -13.82 20.88
N THR A 74 -13.74 -13.61 20.07
CA THR A 74 -15.09 -13.98 20.46
C THR A 74 -15.03 -15.48 20.66
N ALA A 75 -14.92 -15.91 21.91
CA ALA A 75 -14.98 -17.32 22.27
C ALA A 75 -16.25 -17.90 21.62
N PRO A 76 -16.16 -18.81 20.64
CA PRO A 76 -17.34 -19.39 20.03
C PRO A 76 -18.02 -20.41 20.95
N ASP A 77 -17.37 -20.79 22.06
CA ASP A 77 -17.93 -21.67 23.08
C ASP A 77 -17.98 -20.99 24.45
N THR A 78 -19.04 -21.30 25.21
CA THR A 78 -19.20 -20.93 26.62
C THR A 78 -18.18 -21.71 27.46
N GLY A 79 -16.93 -21.26 27.47
CA GLY A 79 -15.85 -21.81 28.29
C GLY A 79 -15.45 -20.81 29.38
N ILE A 80 -15.57 -21.21 30.65
CA ILE A 80 -15.08 -20.43 31.79
C ILE A 80 -13.55 -20.41 31.71
N ILE A 81 -12.94 -19.22 31.74
CA ILE A 81 -11.48 -19.08 31.91
C ILE A 81 -11.14 -19.51 33.35
N THR A 82 -10.78 -20.77 33.55
CA THR A 82 -10.17 -21.25 34.79
C THR A 82 -8.65 -21.02 34.72
N ALA A 83 -8.26 -19.79 35.09
CA ALA A 83 -6.95 -19.23 35.49
C ALA A 83 -5.63 -19.99 35.23
N PHE A 84 -4.56 -19.21 34.92
CA PHE A 84 -3.23 -19.22 35.58
C PHE A 84 -2.37 -18.06 35.01
N ASN A 85 -1.53 -17.26 35.69
CA ASN A 85 -1.21 -16.93 37.09
C ASN A 85 -0.31 -15.66 37.05
N ILE A 86 -0.33 -14.85 38.11
CA ILE A 86 0.65 -13.78 38.37
C ILE A 86 1.87 -14.33 39.12
#